data_AF-A0A3M8CUC2-F1
#
_entry.id   AF-A0A3M8CUC2-F1
#
_cell.length_a   1.000
_cell.length_b   1.000
_cell.length_c   1.000
_cell.angle_alpha   90.00
_cell.angle_beta   90.00
_cell.angle_gamma   90.00
#
_symmetry.space_group_name_H-M   'P 1'
#
loop_
_entity.id
_entity.type
_entity.pdbx_description
1 polymer ?
#
loop_
_entity_poly.entity_id
_entity_poly.type
_entity_poly.pdbx_seq_one_letter_code
_entity_poly.pdbx_strand_id
1 'polypeptide(L)' 'MRLFLSFLFHGDRILLTNLNSRGWDLPGGHVEAGETAFDAMQRELWEETGAVFGCPSPMPTRIR' A
#
# COMPACT_ATOMS: atom_id res chain seq x y z
N MET A 1 2.91 3.87 -19.28
CA MET A 1 2.31 3.36 -18.04
C MET A 1 3.45 3.06 -17.08
N ARG A 2 3.44 3.64 -15.87
CA ARG A 2 4.50 3.46 -14.87
C ARG A 2 3.91 2.77 -13.64
N LEU A 3 4.55 1.68 -13.23
CA LEU A 3 4.17 0.87 -12.08
C LEU A 3 5.09 1.14 -10.91
N PHE A 4 4.62 0.91 -9.70
CA PHE A 4 5.46 0.86 -8.50
C PHE A 4 5.02 -0.28 -7.58
N LEU A 5 5.95 -0.72 -6.74
CA LEU A 5 5.72 -1.67 -5.65
C LEU A 5 6.26 -1.04 -4.37
N SER A 6 5.57 -1.27 -3.26
CA SER A 6 5.89 -0.63 -1.99
C SER A 6 6.29 -1.65 -0.94
N PHE A 7 7.44 -1.45 -0.31
CA PHE A 7 7.88 -2.21 0.85
C PHE A 7 7.55 -1.42 2.12
N LEU A 8 6.48 -1.80 2.81
CA LEU A 8 6.06 -1.13 4.04
C LEU A 8 6.37 -1.98 5.26
N PHE A 9 7.20 -1.45 6.15
CA PHE A 9 7.60 -2.11 7.38
C PHE A 9 6.88 -1.52 8.59
N HIS A 10 6.40 -2.40 9.48
CA HIS A 10 5.95 -2.05 10.82
C HIS A 10 6.69 -2.94 11.82
N GLY A 11 7.78 -2.41 12.38
CA GLY A 11 8.72 -3.20 13.18
C GLY A 11 9.42 -4.24 12.31
N ASP A 12 9.28 -5.52 12.69
CA ASP A 12 9.82 -6.70 12.01
C ASP A 12 8.87 -7.30 10.96
N ARG A 13 7.71 -6.66 10.73
CA ARG A 13 6.67 -7.15 9.83
C ARG A 13 6.61 -6.31 8.57
N ILE A 14 6.24 -6.96 7.46
CA ILE A 14 5.93 -6.31 6.18
C ILE A 14 4.42 -6.34 5.93
N LEU A 15 3.91 -5.27 5.33
CA LEU A 15 2.52 -5.19 4.87
C LEU A 15 2.38 -5.84 3.49
N LEU A 16 1.40 -6.73 3.36
CA LEU A 16 0.99 -7.36 2.12
C LEU A 16 -0.51 -7.13 1.93
N THR A 17 -0.96 -7.04 0.69
CA THR A 17 -2.38 -7.02 0.33
C THR A 17 -2.79 -8.40 -0.22
N ASN A 18 -4.03 -8.83 0.05
CA ASN A 18 -4.56 -10.08 -0.50
C ASN A 18 -5.41 -9.79 -1.73
N LEU A 19 -4.83 -10.01 -2.91
CA LEU A 19 -5.53 -9.87 -4.16
C LEU A 19 -6.38 -11.12 -4.39
N ASN A 20 -7.70 -10.95 -4.48
CA ASN A 20 -8.71 -12.02 -4.58
C ASN A 20 -8.37 -13.18 -5.55
N SER A 21 -7.59 -12.93 -6.61
CA SER A 21 -7.17 -13.93 -7.60
C SER A 21 -5.68 -14.25 -7.63
N ARG A 22 -4.83 -13.42 -7.02
CA ARG A 22 -3.35 -13.55 -7.07
C ARG A 22 -2.73 -13.96 -5.73
N GLY A 23 -3.50 -13.91 -4.65
CA GLY A 23 -3.01 -14.18 -3.30
C GLY A 23 -2.29 -12.96 -2.72
N TRP A 24 -1.38 -13.22 -1.78
CA TRP A 24 -0.63 -12.18 -1.08
C TRP A 24 0.42 -11.55 -2.01
N ASP A 25 0.36 -10.22 -2.15
CA ASP A 25 1.30 -9.43 -2.95
C ASP A 25 1.71 -8.15 -2.19
N LEU A 26 2.76 -7.49 -2.66
CA LEU A 26 3.14 -6.17 -2.20
C LEU A 26 2.11 -5.13 -2.68
N PRO A 27 1.69 -4.20 -1.81
CA PRO A 27 0.81 -3.13 -2.25
C PRO A 27 1.52 -2.24 -3.28
N GLY A 28 0.79 -1.87 -4.32
CA GLY A 28 1.36 -1.15 -5.45
C GLY A 28 0.39 -1.01 -6.61
N GLY A 29 0.65 -0.05 -7.47
CA GLY A 29 -0.28 0.24 -8.55
C GLY A 29 0.28 1.13 -9.62
N HIS A 30 -0.61 1.88 -10.25
CA HIS A 30 -0.29 2.70 -11.40
C HIS A 30 -0.07 4.14 -10.98
N VAL A 31 0.93 4.77 -11.57
CA VAL A 31 1.04 6.23 -11.53
C VAL A 31 0.16 6.80 -12.65
N GLU A 32 -0.91 7.49 -12.27
CA GLU A 32 -1.83 8.22 -13.12
C GLU A 32 -1.21 9.51 -13.70
N ALA A 33 -1.90 10.10 -14.68
CA ALA A 33 -1.42 11.31 -15.31
C ALA A 33 -1.58 12.52 -14.38
N GLY A 34 -0.46 13.18 -14.06
CA GLY A 34 -0.46 14.38 -13.23
C GLY A 34 -0.21 14.15 -11.74
N GLU A 35 -0.07 12.89 -11.29
CA GLU A 35 0.35 12.58 -9.93
C GLU A 35 1.85 12.29 -9.84
N THR A 36 2.46 12.53 -8.67
CA THR A 36 3.81 12.05 -8.39
C THR A 36 3.77 10.57 -7.99
N ALA A 37 4.91 9.88 -8.06
CA ALA A 37 4.99 8.50 -7.57
C ALA A 37 4.63 8.38 -6.07
N PHE A 38 4.87 9.44 -5.27
CA PHE A 38 4.51 9.45 -3.86
C PHE A 38 3.01 9.62 -3.65
N ASP A 39 2.34 10.45 -4.45
CA ASP A 39 0.89 10.62 -4.42
C ASP A 39 0.19 9.31 -4.83
N ALA A 40 0.66 8.70 -5.91
CA ALA A 40 0.20 7.39 -6.39
C ALA A 40 0.33 6.33 -5.28
N MET A 41 1.48 6.27 -4.62
CA MET A 41 1.75 5.36 -3.52
C MET A 41 0.78 5.53 -2.36
N GLN A 42 0.51 6.77 -1.91
CA GLN A 42 -0.42 7.01 -0.81
C GLN A 42 -1.86 6.59 -1.17
N ARG A 43 -2.30 6.91 -2.40
CA ARG A 43 -3.63 6.56 -2.92
C ARG A 43 -3.83 5.04 -2.98
N GLU A 44 -2.98 4.34 -3.74
CA GLU A 44 -3.08 2.88 -3.93
C GLU A 44 -2.95 2.13 -2.60
N LEU A 45 -2.01 2.55 -1.74
CA LEU A 45 -1.84 1.92 -0.44
C LEU A 45 -3.11 2.02 0.41
N TRP A 46 -3.75 3.19 0.44
CA TRP A 46 -5.01 3.36 1.14
C TRP A 46 -6.14 2.51 0.53
N GLU A 47 -6.23 2.44 -0.80
CA GLU A 47 -7.25 1.66 -1.50
C GLU A 47 -7.10 0.14 -1.27
N GLU A 48 -5.87 -0.37 -1.31
CA GLU A 48 -5.58 -1.81 -1.21
C GLU A 48 -5.45 -2.32 0.23
N THR A 49 -5.09 -1.44 1.17
CA THR A 49 -4.73 -1.86 2.55
C THR A 49 -5.38 -1.01 3.63
N GLY A 50 -5.93 0.16 3.31
CA GLY A 50 -6.40 1.11 4.32
C GLY A 50 -5.30 1.64 5.25
N ALA A 51 -4.02 1.58 4.84
CA ALA A 51 -2.92 2.14 5.60
C ALA A 51 -2.70 3.62 5.25
N VAL A 52 -2.34 4.43 6.24
CA VAL A 52 -2.00 5.86 6.08
C VAL A 52 -0.62 6.15 6.64
N PHE A 53 0.13 7.03 5.97
CA PHE A 53 1.41 7.51 6.47
C PHE A 53 1.22 8.49 7.65
N GLY A 54 2.10 8.42 8.64
CA GLY A 54 2.19 9.43 9.70
C GLY A 54 1.22 9.27 10.87
N CYS A 55 0.52 8.14 11.01
CA CYS A 55 -0.27 7.86 12.23
C CYS A 55 0.63 7.29 13.35
N PRO A 56 0.82 7.99 14.47
CA PRO A 56 1.47 7.42 15.65
C PRO A 56 0.45 6.55 16.42
N SER A 57 0.47 5.23 16.17
CA SER A 57 -0.28 4.15 16.86
C SER A 57 -1.68 3.77 16.34
N PRO A 58 -2.19 2.63 16.83
CA PRO A 58 -1.90 1.31 16.33
C PRO A 58 -2.69 1.06 15.03
N MET A 59 -2.00 0.56 14.00
CA MET A 59 -2.68 0.07 12.81
C MET A 59 -3.75 -0.96 13.21
N PRO A 60 -4.95 -0.95 12.60
CA PRO A 60 -5.92 -1.99 12.84
C PRO A 60 -5.25 -3.35 12.60
N THR A 61 -5.30 -4.23 13.60
CA THR A 61 -4.64 -5.57 13.57
C THR A 61 -5.14 -6.47 12.44
N ARG A 62 -6.14 -6.02 11.69
CA ARG A 62 -6.66 -6.67 10.50
C ARG A 62 -6.96 -5.61 9.44
N ILE A 63 -5.96 -5.38 8.60
CA ILE A 63 -6.11 -4.84 7.26
C ILE A 63 -6.70 -5.97 6.40
N ARG A 64 -7.74 -5.66 5.61
CA ARG A 64 -8.44 -6.67 4.80
C ARG A 64 -7.58 -7.18 3.65
#